data_AF-A2H1S2-F1
#
_entry.id   AF-A2H1S2-F1
#
_cell.length_a   1.000
_cell.length_b   1.000
_cell.length_c   1.000
_cell.angle_alpha   90.00
_cell.angle_beta   90.00
_cell.angle_gamma   90.00
#
_symmetry.space_group_name_H-M   'P 1'
#
loop_
_entity.id
_entity.type
_entity.pdbx_description
1 polymer ?
#
loop_
_entity_poly.entity_id
_entity_poly.type
_entity_poly.pdbx_seq_one_letter_code
_entity_poly.pdbx_strand_id
1 'polypeptide(L)'
;MEDIEAGDWKSRLQAYEHIIELMATPTAALLNQLQVQLPNYLADINPSCQKTALTICDLFFKASNDIQYDAIAQALIDKCLSARQQNSDAAIPLVIQCLKNDREKVTDLLFKKIMSKSPHTILAVISVVIAHLVSLTPKDADEANKFIEYLTPLLQHNDQKIQKEAAGAIESAKVAIGKFDSTDPNSSKSPSKELITPSKVPLYEGEN
;
A
#
# COMPACT_ATOMS: atom_id res chain seq x y z
N MET A 1 -6.34 35.87 -7.60
CA MET A 1 -5.62 34.59 -7.69
C MET A 1 -6.20 33.92 -8.93
N GLU A 2 -5.53 34.07 -10.07
CA GLU A 2 -6.01 33.58 -11.36
C GLU A 2 -5.96 32.04 -11.39
N ASP A 3 -6.98 31.45 -12.01
CA ASP A 3 -7.20 30.02 -12.13
C ASP A 3 -5.96 29.31 -12.69
N ILE A 4 -5.20 28.67 -11.81
CA ILE A 4 -4.08 27.80 -12.17
C ILE A 4 -4.58 26.65 -13.06
N GLU A 5 -5.88 26.36 -13.12
CA GLU A 5 -6.42 25.24 -13.90
C GLU A 5 -6.54 25.48 -15.42
N ALA A 6 -6.44 26.73 -15.91
CA ALA A 6 -6.60 27.07 -17.33
C ALA A 6 -5.32 27.59 -18.04
N GLY A 7 -4.21 27.79 -17.31
CA GLY A 7 -2.98 28.38 -17.85
C GLY A 7 -2.08 27.40 -18.62
N ASP A 8 -1.11 27.92 -19.38
CA ASP A 8 -0.05 27.12 -20.00
C ASP A 8 0.69 26.27 -18.96
N TRP A 9 0.87 24.97 -19.24
CA TRP A 9 1.48 24.03 -18.29
C TRP A 9 2.92 24.42 -17.94
N LYS A 10 3.63 25.14 -18.83
CA LYS A 10 4.99 25.63 -18.53
C LYS A 10 4.96 26.72 -17.46
N SER A 11 3.98 27.62 -17.52
CA SER A 11 3.81 28.65 -16.48
C SER A 11 3.44 28.03 -15.14
N ARG A 12 2.59 26.99 -15.13
CA ARG A 12 2.28 26.25 -13.89
C ARG A 12 3.51 25.53 -13.35
N LEU A 13 4.28 24.87 -14.22
CA LEU A 13 5.52 24.21 -13.83
C LEU A 13 6.50 25.19 -13.20
N GLN A 14 6.71 26.37 -13.81
CA GLN A 14 7.56 27.42 -13.25
C GLN A 14 7.05 27.91 -11.88
N ALA A 15 5.74 28.06 -11.72
CA ALA A 15 5.16 28.41 -10.43
C ALA A 15 5.42 27.33 -9.36
N TYR A 16 5.31 26.05 -9.72
CA TYR A 16 5.60 24.93 -8.81
C TYR A 16 7.09 24.85 -8.46
N GLU A 17 7.97 25.06 -9.43
CA GLU A 17 9.42 25.14 -9.20
C GLU A 17 9.77 26.29 -8.25
N HIS A 18 9.15 27.45 -8.42
CA HIS A 18 9.33 28.57 -7.50
C HIS A 18 8.85 28.25 -6.07
N ILE A 19 7.74 27.52 -5.92
CA ILE A 19 7.30 27.04 -4.60
C ILE A 19 8.38 26.16 -3.95
N ILE A 20 9.04 25.27 -4.71
CA ILE A 20 10.14 24.44 -4.19
C ILE A 20 11.29 25.31 -3.67
N GLU A 21 11.65 26.38 -4.37
CA GLU A 21 12.67 27.33 -3.91
C GLU A 21 12.27 27.97 -2.57
N LEU A 22 11.01 28.41 -2.45
CA LEU A 22 10.50 29.00 -1.21
C LEU A 22 10.44 27.99 -0.05
N MET A 23 10.28 26.69 -0.35
CA MET A 23 10.29 25.62 0.66
C MET A 23 11.69 25.36 1.26
N ALA A 24 12.76 25.95 0.74
CA ALA A 24 14.09 25.91 1.38
C ALA A 24 14.10 26.66 2.73
N THR A 25 13.24 27.66 2.91
CA THR A 25 13.02 28.37 4.19
C THR A 25 11.54 28.76 4.27
N PRO A 26 10.66 27.79 4.60
CA PRO A 26 9.24 27.96 4.44
C PRO A 26 8.69 28.97 5.46
N THR A 27 7.85 29.89 4.98
CA THR A 27 7.11 30.81 5.84
C THR A 27 5.79 30.19 6.30
N ALA A 28 5.25 30.62 7.44
CA ALA A 28 3.93 30.17 7.88
C ALA A 28 2.83 30.47 6.86
N ALA A 29 2.92 31.61 6.15
CA ALA A 29 1.97 31.97 5.10
C ALA A 29 2.01 30.97 3.92
N LEU A 30 3.21 30.55 3.51
CA LEU A 30 3.38 29.53 2.47
C LEU A 30 2.80 28.19 2.91
N LEU A 31 3.10 27.74 4.13
CA LEU A 31 2.58 26.48 4.64
C LEU A 31 1.04 26.48 4.72
N ASN A 32 0.44 27.57 5.20
CA ASN A 32 -1.02 27.72 5.22
C ASN A 32 -1.64 27.73 3.82
N GLN A 33 -0.96 28.32 2.84
CA GLN A 33 -1.41 28.26 1.45
C GLN A 33 -1.33 26.83 0.90
N LEU A 34 -0.21 26.14 1.13
CA LEU A 34 0.00 24.77 0.66
C LEU A 34 -1.01 23.79 1.28
N GLN A 35 -1.34 23.98 2.56
CA GLN A 35 -2.37 23.21 3.25
C GLN A 35 -3.70 23.18 2.48
N VAL A 36 -4.08 24.27 1.82
CA VAL A 36 -5.32 24.37 1.04
C VAL A 36 -5.13 23.97 -0.42
N GLN A 37 -4.02 24.37 -1.05
CA GLN A 37 -3.85 24.28 -2.50
C GLN A 37 -3.18 22.98 -2.97
N LEU A 38 -2.44 22.30 -2.11
CA LEU A 38 -1.64 21.12 -2.49
C LEU A 38 -2.47 19.99 -3.13
N PRO A 39 -3.70 19.66 -2.68
CA PRO A 39 -4.55 18.70 -3.36
C PRO A 39 -4.80 19.04 -4.84
N ASN A 40 -4.96 20.33 -5.17
CA ASN A 40 -5.16 20.78 -6.55
C ASN A 40 -3.88 20.65 -7.38
N TYR A 41 -2.73 20.97 -6.80
CA TYR A 41 -1.43 20.81 -7.48
C TYR A 41 -1.15 19.33 -7.80
N LEU A 42 -1.47 18.42 -6.86
CA LEU A 42 -1.36 16.97 -7.05
C LEU A 42 -2.30 16.43 -8.14
N ALA A 43 -3.43 17.13 -8.36
CA ALA A 43 -4.41 16.79 -9.39
C ALA A 43 -4.05 17.34 -10.79
N ASP A 44 -2.89 17.99 -10.97
CA ASP A 44 -2.50 18.55 -12.27
C ASP A 44 -2.42 17.47 -13.36
N ILE A 45 -3.07 17.74 -14.49
CA ILE A 45 -3.14 16.82 -15.63
C ILE A 45 -1.80 16.66 -16.35
N ASN A 46 -0.89 17.62 -16.23
CA ASN A 46 0.41 17.56 -16.87
C ASN A 46 1.38 16.72 -16.00
N PRO A 47 1.98 15.65 -16.54
CA PRO A 47 2.81 14.75 -15.74
C PRO A 47 4.03 15.42 -15.08
N SER A 48 4.63 16.42 -15.73
CA SER A 48 5.75 17.16 -15.17
C SER A 48 5.30 18.06 -14.02
N CYS A 49 4.18 18.76 -14.19
CA CYS A 49 3.59 19.58 -13.13
C CYS A 49 3.20 18.71 -11.92
N GLN A 50 2.53 17.58 -12.15
CA GLN A 50 2.18 16.64 -11.09
C GLN A 50 3.43 16.08 -10.38
N LYS A 51 4.51 15.79 -11.13
CA LYS A 51 5.77 15.33 -10.54
C LYS A 51 6.37 16.38 -9.61
N THR A 52 6.40 17.65 -10.03
CA THR A 52 6.86 18.76 -9.20
C THR A 52 5.95 18.97 -7.99
N ALA A 53 4.62 18.82 -8.14
CA ALA A 53 3.68 18.87 -7.04
C ALA A 53 3.88 17.75 -6.00
N LEU A 54 4.24 16.53 -6.43
CA LEU A 54 4.63 15.45 -5.51
C LEU A 54 5.88 15.83 -4.71
N THR A 55 6.85 16.52 -5.31
CA THR A 55 8.02 17.06 -4.58
C THR A 55 7.62 18.14 -3.57
N ILE A 56 6.69 19.04 -3.94
CA ILE A 56 6.14 20.04 -3.00
C ILE A 56 5.47 19.34 -1.82
N CYS A 57 4.70 18.27 -2.06
CA CYS A 57 4.03 17.49 -1.02
C CYS A 57 5.03 16.88 -0.03
N ASP A 58 6.12 16.28 -0.53
CA ASP A 58 7.18 15.71 0.31
C ASP A 58 7.85 16.78 1.19
N LEU A 59 8.17 17.94 0.62
CA LEU A 59 8.74 19.07 1.37
C LEU A 59 7.76 19.62 2.40
N PHE A 60 6.48 19.74 2.04
CA PHE A 60 5.43 20.22 2.93
C PHE A 60 5.26 19.30 4.14
N PHE A 61 5.25 17.99 3.93
CA PHE A 61 5.19 16.98 4.99
C PHE A 61 6.37 17.02 5.96
N LYS A 62 7.54 17.51 5.52
CA LYS A 62 8.73 17.67 6.38
C LYS A 62 8.74 18.99 7.15
N ALA A 63 8.04 20.01 6.64
CA ALA A 63 8.10 21.37 7.17
C ALA A 63 6.88 21.75 8.04
N SER A 64 5.70 21.17 7.77
CA SER A 64 4.48 21.48 8.51
C SER A 64 4.26 20.51 9.68
N ASN A 65 3.76 21.06 10.79
CA ASN A 65 3.32 20.27 11.96
C ASN A 65 1.80 20.09 12.01
N ASP A 66 1.05 20.81 11.17
CA ASP A 66 -0.40 20.74 11.08
C ASP A 66 -0.78 20.43 9.63
N ILE A 67 -1.22 19.20 9.39
CA ILE A 67 -1.42 18.64 8.05
C ILE A 67 -2.77 17.91 8.02
N GLN A 68 -3.57 18.19 6.98
CA GLN A 68 -4.80 17.44 6.69
C GLN A 68 -4.46 16.26 5.78
N TYR A 69 -3.97 15.20 6.41
CA TYR A 69 -3.48 14.03 5.69
C TYR A 69 -4.58 13.32 4.88
N ASP A 70 -5.84 13.38 5.31
CA ASP A 70 -6.98 12.79 4.60
C ASP A 70 -7.26 13.45 3.25
N ALA A 71 -7.30 14.79 3.20
CA ALA A 71 -7.52 15.54 1.95
C ALA A 71 -6.37 15.31 0.95
N ILE A 72 -5.13 15.31 1.44
CA ILE A 72 -3.95 15.08 0.61
C ILE A 72 -3.90 13.61 0.13
N ALA A 73 -4.19 12.65 1.01
CA ALA A 73 -4.27 11.24 0.65
C ALA A 73 -5.32 10.98 -0.43
N GLN A 74 -6.49 11.62 -0.33
CA GLN A 74 -7.53 11.49 -1.34
C GLN A 74 -7.03 11.92 -2.72
N ALA A 75 -6.31 13.05 -2.81
CA ALA A 75 -5.71 13.51 -4.07
C ALA A 75 -4.62 12.56 -4.57
N LEU A 76 -3.70 12.11 -3.71
CA LEU A 76 -2.65 11.17 -4.06
C LEU A 76 -3.23 9.85 -4.61
N ILE A 77 -4.21 9.28 -3.91
CA ILE A 77 -4.85 8.01 -4.27
C ILE A 77 -5.65 8.15 -5.57
N ASP A 78 -6.38 9.25 -5.76
CA ASP A 78 -7.24 9.42 -6.92
C ASP A 78 -6.51 9.84 -8.19
N LYS A 79 -5.45 10.64 -8.05
CA LYS A 79 -4.83 11.33 -9.18
C LYS A 79 -3.40 10.90 -9.45
N CYS A 80 -2.67 10.42 -8.44
CA CYS A 80 -1.24 10.14 -8.58
C CYS A 80 -0.93 8.63 -8.67
N LEU A 81 -1.63 7.78 -7.91
CA LEU A 81 -1.34 6.33 -7.90
C LEU A 81 -1.58 5.65 -9.26
N SER A 82 -2.54 6.15 -10.05
CA SER A 82 -2.82 5.66 -11.41
C SER A 82 -2.17 6.52 -12.52
N ALA A 83 -1.23 7.39 -12.16
CA ALA A 83 -0.50 8.21 -13.13
C ALA A 83 0.63 7.42 -13.82
N ARG A 84 1.46 8.11 -14.61
CA ARG A 84 2.69 7.50 -15.18
C ARG A 84 3.53 6.89 -14.06
N GLN A 85 4.20 5.77 -14.35
CA GLN A 85 4.93 4.96 -13.35
C GLN A 85 5.81 5.80 -12.41
N GLN A 86 6.63 6.71 -12.95
CA GLN A 86 7.51 7.58 -12.15
C GLN A 86 6.77 8.49 -11.14
N ASN A 87 5.55 8.89 -11.45
CA ASN A 87 4.71 9.69 -10.55
C ASN A 87 4.01 8.79 -9.54
N SER A 88 3.51 7.63 -9.97
CA SER A 88 2.93 6.62 -9.08
C SER A 88 3.93 6.15 -8.03
N ASP A 89 5.15 5.81 -8.43
CA ASP A 89 6.24 5.38 -7.54
C ASP A 89 6.58 6.44 -6.49
N ALA A 90 6.51 7.73 -6.85
CA ALA A 90 6.74 8.83 -5.92
C ALA A 90 5.54 9.15 -5.03
N ALA A 91 4.32 8.79 -5.46
CA ALA A 91 3.13 8.97 -4.65
C ALA A 91 3.00 7.91 -3.55
N ILE A 92 3.44 6.67 -3.80
CA ILE A 92 3.39 5.57 -2.82
C ILE A 92 3.96 5.96 -1.43
N PRO A 93 5.20 6.46 -1.29
CA PRO A 93 5.74 6.81 0.02
C PRO A 93 4.96 7.95 0.71
N LEU A 94 4.37 8.87 -0.06
CA LEU A 94 3.54 9.95 0.48
C LEU A 94 2.21 9.43 1.02
N VAL A 95 1.57 8.48 0.33
CA VAL A 95 0.37 7.81 0.84
C VAL A 95 0.67 7.02 2.11
N ILE A 96 1.84 6.35 2.19
CA ILE A 96 2.29 5.66 3.42
C ILE A 96 2.48 6.65 4.55
N GLN A 97 3.03 7.84 4.28
CA GLN A 97 3.14 8.89 5.30
C GLN A 97 1.77 9.38 5.76
N CYS A 98 0.78 9.48 4.86
CA CYS A 98 -0.60 9.77 5.25
C CYS A 98 -1.19 8.66 6.14
N LEU A 99 -1.00 7.38 5.78
CA LEU A 99 -1.44 6.23 6.61
C LEU A 99 -0.85 6.25 8.02
N LYS A 100 0.40 6.69 8.16
CA LYS A 100 1.04 6.79 9.49
C LYS A 100 0.41 7.85 10.39
N ASN A 101 -0.17 8.90 9.81
CA ASN A 101 -0.66 10.06 10.57
C ASN A 101 -2.20 10.13 10.65
N ASP A 102 -2.92 9.63 9.65
CA ASP A 102 -4.39 9.53 9.63
C ASP A 102 -4.82 8.13 9.14
N ARG A 103 -4.52 7.14 9.97
CA ARG A 103 -4.59 5.72 9.61
C ARG A 103 -5.99 5.28 9.17
N GLU A 104 -7.01 5.61 9.94
CA GLU A 104 -8.39 5.14 9.72
C GLU A 104 -8.93 5.65 8.39
N LYS A 105 -8.94 6.98 8.20
CA LYS A 105 -9.50 7.58 6.98
C LYS A 105 -8.74 7.16 5.73
N VAL A 106 -7.40 7.13 5.80
CA VAL A 106 -6.59 6.76 4.63
C VAL A 106 -6.76 5.28 4.27
N THR A 107 -6.96 4.41 5.26
CA THR A 107 -7.29 2.99 5.03
C THR A 107 -8.63 2.85 4.31
N ASP A 108 -9.67 3.57 4.74
CA ASP A 108 -10.98 3.58 4.09
C ASP A 108 -10.90 4.07 2.63
N LEU A 109 -10.06 5.07 2.35
CA LEU A 109 -9.79 5.53 0.99
C LEU A 109 -9.17 4.43 0.11
N LEU A 110 -8.20 3.68 0.65
CA LEU A 110 -7.58 2.56 -0.06
C LEU A 110 -8.59 1.44 -0.33
N PHE A 111 -9.42 1.09 0.65
CA PHE A 111 -10.49 0.09 0.48
C PHE A 111 -11.50 0.51 -0.56
N LYS A 112 -11.94 1.77 -0.57
CA LYS A 112 -12.82 2.27 -1.63
C LYS A 112 -12.14 2.14 -3.00
N LYS A 113 -10.85 2.40 -3.09
CA LYS A 113 -10.10 2.40 -4.35
C LYS A 113 -9.76 1.01 -4.86
N ILE A 114 -9.57 0.03 -3.98
CA ILE A 114 -9.28 -1.37 -4.35
C ILE A 114 -10.48 -2.05 -5.03
N MET A 115 -11.70 -1.54 -4.81
CA MET A 115 -12.93 -1.98 -5.46
C MET A 115 -13.16 -1.34 -6.85
N SER A 116 -12.17 -0.62 -7.38
CA SER A 116 -12.24 0.01 -8.69
C SER A 116 -12.36 -1.00 -9.83
N LYS A 117 -12.98 -0.61 -10.95
CA LYS A 117 -13.00 -1.43 -12.17
C LYS A 117 -11.70 -1.36 -12.97
N SER A 118 -10.81 -0.42 -12.64
CA SER A 118 -9.54 -0.21 -13.36
C SER A 118 -8.47 -1.14 -12.81
N PRO A 119 -7.95 -2.11 -13.61
CA PRO A 119 -6.91 -3.02 -13.13
C PRO A 119 -5.64 -2.29 -12.70
N HIS A 120 -5.27 -1.24 -13.43
CA HIS A 120 -4.12 -0.40 -13.11
C HIS A 120 -4.26 0.26 -11.73
N THR A 121 -5.46 0.76 -11.42
CA THR A 121 -5.75 1.36 -10.12
C THR A 121 -5.69 0.34 -8.99
N ILE A 122 -6.29 -0.84 -9.18
CA ILE A 122 -6.25 -1.93 -8.19
C ILE A 122 -4.80 -2.29 -7.88
N LEU A 123 -3.97 -2.52 -8.91
CA LEU A 123 -2.56 -2.87 -8.75
C LEU A 123 -1.78 -1.81 -7.99
N ALA A 124 -1.99 -0.52 -8.29
CA ALA A 124 -1.31 0.57 -7.58
C ALA A 124 -1.71 0.63 -6.09
N VAL A 125 -2.98 0.39 -5.78
CA VAL A 125 -3.45 0.29 -4.38
C VAL A 125 -2.81 -0.91 -3.68
N ILE A 126 -2.75 -2.08 -4.33
CA ILE A 126 -2.07 -3.26 -3.78
C ILE A 126 -0.60 -2.94 -3.47
N SER A 127 0.11 -2.21 -4.33
CA SER A 127 1.49 -1.80 -4.07
C SER A 127 1.64 -0.93 -2.81
N VAL A 128 0.71 0.01 -2.59
CA VAL A 128 0.67 0.81 -1.35
C VAL A 128 0.41 -0.10 -0.14
N VAL A 129 -0.56 -1.01 -0.24
CA VAL A 129 -0.91 -1.94 0.84
C VAL A 129 0.29 -2.80 1.21
N ILE A 130 0.96 -3.43 0.24
CA ILE A 130 2.17 -4.24 0.50
C ILE A 130 3.23 -3.42 1.23
N ALA A 131 3.51 -2.20 0.76
CA ALA A 131 4.51 -1.35 1.37
C ALA A 131 4.13 -0.92 2.80
N HIS A 132 2.84 -0.74 3.09
CA HIS A 132 2.33 -0.46 4.43
C HIS A 132 2.42 -1.68 5.36
N LEU A 133 2.06 -2.87 4.86
CA LEU A 133 2.10 -4.12 5.61
C LEU A 133 3.49 -4.44 6.18
N VAL A 134 4.57 -4.03 5.51
CA VAL A 134 5.95 -4.17 5.99
C VAL A 134 6.19 -3.41 7.31
N SER A 135 5.42 -2.36 7.58
CA SER A 135 5.53 -1.55 8.79
C SER A 135 4.65 -2.02 9.94
N LEU A 136 3.74 -2.97 9.68
CA LEU A 136 2.84 -3.49 10.70
C LEU A 136 3.54 -4.48 11.64
N THR A 137 3.04 -4.54 12.85
CA THR A 137 3.51 -5.47 13.89
C THR A 137 2.37 -6.40 14.31
N PRO A 138 2.63 -7.43 15.13
CA PRO A 138 1.56 -8.27 15.67
C PRO A 138 0.49 -7.52 16.47
N LYS A 139 0.77 -6.29 16.93
CA LYS A 139 -0.23 -5.42 17.59
C LYS A 139 -1.26 -4.85 16.63
N ASP A 140 -0.94 -4.80 15.34
CA ASP A 140 -1.78 -4.27 14.27
C ASP A 140 -2.59 -5.40 13.59
N ALA A 141 -2.87 -6.50 14.31
CA ALA A 141 -3.47 -7.69 13.76
C ALA A 141 -4.83 -7.45 13.11
N ASP A 142 -5.66 -6.60 13.72
CA ASP A 142 -6.99 -6.27 13.21
C ASP A 142 -6.93 -5.54 11.87
N GLU A 143 -5.96 -4.63 11.71
CA GLU A 143 -5.75 -3.90 10.47
C GLU A 143 -5.28 -4.83 9.34
N ALA A 144 -4.31 -5.69 9.61
CA ALA A 144 -3.86 -6.69 8.64
C ALA A 144 -4.99 -7.67 8.26
N ASN A 145 -5.81 -8.11 9.22
CA ASN A 145 -6.97 -8.96 8.93
C ASN A 145 -8.01 -8.24 8.05
N LYS A 146 -8.24 -6.94 8.25
CA LYS A 146 -9.10 -6.13 7.36
C LYS A 146 -8.51 -6.07 5.95
N PHE A 147 -7.21 -5.84 5.79
CA PHE A 147 -6.59 -5.90 4.46
C PHE A 147 -6.78 -7.27 3.79
N ILE A 148 -6.61 -8.37 4.54
CA ILE A 148 -6.86 -9.72 4.03
C ILE A 148 -8.30 -9.86 3.54
N GLU A 149 -9.29 -9.38 4.30
CA GLU A 149 -10.71 -9.43 3.92
C GLU A 149 -10.97 -8.74 2.58
N TYR A 150 -10.45 -7.51 2.39
CA TYR A 150 -10.62 -6.75 1.15
C TYR A 150 -9.80 -7.28 -0.03
N LEU A 151 -8.66 -7.93 0.22
CA LEU A 151 -7.82 -8.53 -0.82
C LEU A 151 -8.35 -9.88 -1.29
N THR A 152 -9.02 -10.64 -0.43
CA THR A 152 -9.47 -12.02 -0.73
C THR A 152 -10.36 -12.12 -1.97
N PRO A 153 -11.35 -11.23 -2.21
CA PRO A 153 -12.15 -11.26 -3.44
C PRO A 153 -11.33 -11.10 -4.73
N LEU A 154 -10.16 -10.43 -4.67
CA LEU A 154 -9.31 -10.21 -5.83
C LEU A 154 -8.60 -11.47 -6.32
N LEU A 155 -8.56 -12.53 -5.51
CA LEU A 155 -8.05 -13.84 -5.91
C LEU A 155 -8.90 -14.48 -7.03
N GLN A 156 -10.13 -14.03 -7.21
CA GLN A 156 -11.04 -14.47 -8.27
C GLN A 156 -11.19 -13.41 -9.40
N HIS A 157 -10.34 -12.38 -9.42
CA HIS A 157 -10.40 -11.33 -10.43
C HIS A 157 -10.01 -11.86 -11.82
N ASN A 158 -10.60 -11.34 -12.91
CA ASN A 158 -10.31 -11.83 -14.27
C ASN A 158 -8.86 -11.58 -14.74
N ASP A 159 -8.16 -10.65 -14.09
CA ASP A 159 -6.76 -10.32 -14.38
C ASP A 159 -5.82 -11.15 -13.47
N GLN A 160 -5.02 -12.01 -14.09
CA GLN A 160 -4.08 -12.90 -13.39
C GLN A 160 -3.00 -12.14 -12.60
N LYS A 161 -2.60 -10.95 -13.05
CA LYS A 161 -1.63 -10.13 -12.31
C LYS A 161 -2.24 -9.66 -11.00
N ILE A 162 -3.50 -9.23 -11.03
CA ILE A 162 -4.22 -8.82 -9.81
C ILE A 162 -4.34 -10.00 -8.83
N GLN A 163 -4.70 -11.19 -9.32
CA GLN A 163 -4.76 -12.38 -8.46
C GLN A 163 -3.41 -12.64 -7.76
N LYS A 164 -2.31 -12.58 -8.52
CA LYS A 164 -0.96 -12.82 -8.01
C LYS A 164 -0.53 -11.78 -6.98
N GLU A 165 -0.71 -10.49 -7.28
CA GLU A 165 -0.33 -9.41 -6.37
C GLU A 165 -1.19 -9.42 -5.10
N ALA A 166 -2.49 -9.72 -5.21
CA ALA A 166 -3.38 -9.87 -4.06
C ALA A 166 -2.97 -11.05 -3.17
N ALA A 167 -2.59 -12.19 -3.75
CA ALA A 167 -2.06 -13.33 -3.00
C ALA A 167 -0.79 -12.95 -2.22
N GLY A 168 0.17 -12.30 -2.87
CA GLY A 168 1.41 -11.84 -2.22
C GLY A 168 1.16 -10.81 -1.11
N ALA A 169 0.17 -9.93 -1.28
CA ALA A 169 -0.25 -9.00 -0.24
C ALA A 169 -0.89 -9.70 0.97
N ILE A 170 -1.74 -10.71 0.74
CA ILE A 170 -2.33 -11.54 1.80
C ILE A 170 -1.24 -12.29 2.59
N GLU A 171 -0.26 -12.87 1.89
CA GLU A 171 0.88 -13.52 2.53
C GLU A 171 1.69 -12.53 3.38
N SER A 172 1.97 -11.34 2.85
CA SER A 172 2.66 -10.28 3.58
C SER A 172 1.89 -9.87 4.84
N ALA A 173 0.56 -9.76 4.77
CA ALA A 173 -0.28 -9.44 5.92
C ALA A 173 -0.24 -10.54 6.98
N LYS A 174 -0.31 -11.82 6.57
CA LYS A 174 -0.17 -12.98 7.47
C LYS A 174 1.18 -13.01 8.18
N VAL A 175 2.26 -12.74 7.45
CA VAL A 175 3.62 -12.65 8.00
C VAL A 175 3.72 -11.54 9.04
N ALA A 176 3.21 -10.34 8.75
CA ALA A 176 3.28 -9.18 9.65
C ALA A 176 2.65 -9.45 11.03
N ILE A 177 1.66 -10.35 11.09
CA ILE A 177 0.93 -10.68 12.32
C ILE A 177 1.29 -12.03 12.92
N GLY A 178 2.37 -12.66 12.42
CA GLY A 178 2.85 -13.95 12.93
C GLY A 178 1.92 -15.14 12.65
N LYS A 179 0.95 -15.01 11.74
CA LYS A 179 0.11 -16.11 11.27
C LYS A 179 0.79 -16.83 10.11
N PHE A 180 1.89 -17.51 10.39
CA PHE A 180 2.58 -18.33 9.39
C PHE A 180 1.98 -19.74 9.41
N ASP A 181 1.15 -20.07 8.40
CA ASP A 181 0.81 -21.46 8.13
C ASP A 181 1.97 -22.09 7.35
N SER A 182 2.75 -22.92 8.02
CA SER A 182 3.79 -23.77 7.40
C SER A 182 3.14 -24.90 6.59
N THR A 183 2.28 -24.60 5.62
CA THR A 183 1.87 -25.57 4.61
C THR A 183 2.79 -25.44 3.41
N ASP A 184 3.93 -26.10 3.54
CA ASP A 184 4.85 -26.39 2.46
C ASP A 184 4.11 -27.26 1.41
N PRO A 185 3.95 -26.82 0.14
CA PRO A 185 3.28 -27.62 -0.90
C PRO A 185 4.05 -28.89 -1.27
N ASN A 186 5.23 -29.12 -0.67
CA ASN A 186 6.13 -30.20 -1.01
C ASN A 186 6.26 -31.29 0.07
N SER A 187 5.32 -31.39 1.02
CA SER A 187 5.22 -32.59 1.87
C SER A 187 4.69 -33.77 1.03
N SER A 188 5.55 -34.31 0.19
CA SER A 188 5.35 -35.60 -0.46
C SER A 188 5.07 -36.63 0.63
N LYS A 189 3.85 -37.18 0.62
CA LYS A 189 3.47 -38.37 1.35
C LYS A 189 4.58 -39.42 1.21
N SER A 190 5.31 -39.67 2.27
CA SER A 190 6.17 -40.86 2.33
C SER A 190 5.25 -42.08 2.37
N PRO A 191 5.47 -43.12 1.55
CA PRO A 191 4.60 -44.28 1.52
C PRO A 191 4.76 -45.07 2.82
N SER A 192 3.63 -45.43 3.41
CA SER A 192 3.53 -46.42 4.48
C SER A 192 4.22 -47.71 4.05
N LYS A 193 5.35 -48.05 4.68
CA LYS A 193 5.85 -49.43 4.67
C LYS A 193 5.06 -50.23 5.70
N GLU A 194 4.12 -51.02 5.20
CA GLU A 194 3.70 -52.24 5.89
C GLU A 194 4.86 -53.26 5.94
N LEU A 195 4.66 -54.25 6.82
CA LEU A 195 5.41 -55.51 7.01
C LEU A 195 6.69 -55.38 7.87
N ILE A 196 6.95 -56.12 8.95
CA ILE A 196 6.50 -57.48 9.39
C ILE A 196 6.67 -57.59 10.91
N THR A 197 5.69 -58.22 11.58
CA THR A 197 5.73 -58.69 12.98
C THR A 197 6.76 -59.80 13.23
N PRO A 198 7.54 -59.78 14.32
CA PRO A 198 8.22 -60.99 14.79
C PRO A 198 7.25 -61.89 15.59
N SER A 199 7.14 -63.14 15.16
CA SER A 199 6.38 -64.23 15.77
C SER A 199 6.70 -64.43 17.26
N LYS A 200 5.64 -64.60 18.06
CA LYS A 200 5.68 -65.31 19.34
C LYS A 200 5.86 -66.81 19.08
N VAL A 201 6.76 -67.46 19.81
CA VAL A 201 6.85 -68.92 19.95
C VAL A 201 6.93 -69.22 21.46
N PRO A 202 6.29 -70.30 21.96
CA PRO A 202 5.52 -70.26 23.21
C PRO A 202 6.29 -70.67 24.48
N LEU A 203 5.73 -70.22 25.60
CA LEU A 203 5.91 -70.78 26.93
C LEU A 203 5.57 -72.28 26.94
N TYR A 204 6.50 -73.09 27.40
CA TYR A 204 6.24 -74.43 27.92
C TYR A 204 6.54 -74.40 29.41
N GLU A 205 5.50 -74.51 30.23
CA GLU A 205 5.59 -74.86 31.65
C GLU A 205 5.84 -76.36 31.77
N GLY A 206 6.64 -76.76 32.76
CA GLY A 206 6.93 -78.16 33.06
C GLY A 206 7.74 -78.30 34.34
N GLU A 207 7.05 -78.70 35.39
CA GLU A 207 7.48 -78.97 36.77
C GLU A 207 8.58 -80.04 36.90
N ASN A 208 9.61 -79.77 37.71
CA ASN A 208 10.02 -80.48 38.94
C ASN A 208 11.46 -80.11 39.33
#